data_AF-A0A3M1QRS0-F1
#
_entry.id   AF-A0A3M1QRS0-F1
#
_cell.length_a   1.000
_cell.length_b   1.000
_cell.length_c   1.000
_cell.angle_alpha   90.00
_cell.angle_beta   90.00
_cell.angle_gamma   90.00
#
_symmetry.space_group_name_H-M   'P 1'
#
loop_
_entity.id
_entity.type
_entity.pdbx_description
1 polymer ?
#
loop_
_entity_poly.entity_id
_entity_poly.type
_entity_poly.pdbx_seq_one_letter_code
_entity_poly.pdbx_strand_id
1 'polypeptide(L)'
;MRFVVNTLNGSTRNRTANPGDGWFIDDIRFTFHNPRIFALPFSDPASNTDNWVTEGLWGLDVEKFRGSGGGPASLGFNPYFGYFIDCPSSCGPTEAGNLLDGIPDGTEPSYNATEMVTEVVLDINHNFGSSRRPAGSTTRMRDSYVGRWLRDITIQEGDFTFITRSDDGVRVKIDAPIGPADGALPGEWNIYEDWTNHAPTTAEATVHLPAGNWQLVVEWFENSGGATIIMSVGKNNFSFSDSPKVVLAPGADVPVVPYSNSSMILDGVLDLTVAGLVDPRIVYYEYRDHDDEDGRFEVSANGGFSWTQSGLDPDSTTDSPNAGSGQWLPSNGPWLEQVHTFRDYVGTFLVIRFRQDAVGEPASDVDDGWWVTDILVTQ
;
A
#
# COMPACT_ATOMS: atom_id res chain seq x y z
N MET A 1 -6.42 -7.56 29.87
CA MET A 1 -5.96 -6.21 30.27
C MET A 1 -4.61 -6.33 30.96
N ARG A 2 -3.62 -5.58 30.49
CA ARG A 2 -2.30 -5.48 31.13
C ARG A 2 -1.95 -4.00 31.26
N PHE A 3 -1.63 -3.56 32.46
CA PHE A 3 -1.00 -2.26 32.71
C PHE A 3 0.47 -2.51 33.03
N VAL A 4 1.41 -1.82 32.37
CA VAL A 4 2.85 -1.98 32.61
C VAL A 4 3.49 -0.64 32.87
N VAL A 5 4.17 -0.54 34.01
CA VAL A 5 5.08 0.57 34.36
C VAL A 5 6.48 -0.05 34.50
N ASN A 6 7.43 0.36 33.67
CA ASN A 6 8.81 -0.15 33.70
C ASN A 6 9.71 0.81 34.49
N THR A 7 10.36 0.31 35.56
CA THR A 7 11.27 1.09 36.42
C THR A 7 12.69 0.52 36.50
N LEU A 8 13.10 -0.35 35.57
CA LEU A 8 14.39 -1.05 35.65
C LEU A 8 15.46 -0.49 34.67
N ASN A 9 16.55 0.00 35.27
CA ASN A 9 17.86 0.28 34.69
C ASN A 9 18.57 -1.05 34.36
N GLY A 10 19.11 -1.18 33.14
CA GLY A 10 20.05 -2.23 32.78
C GLY A 10 21.46 -1.98 33.31
N SER A 11 22.02 -2.99 33.99
CA SER A 11 23.41 -3.10 34.47
C SER A 11 23.75 -2.48 35.85
N THR A 12 24.57 -3.25 36.55
CA THR A 12 25.02 -3.07 37.92
C THR A 12 25.80 -1.77 38.17
N ARG A 13 25.20 -0.78 38.86
CA ARG A 13 25.76 -0.07 40.04
C ARG A 13 24.90 1.15 40.43
N ASN A 14 24.54 1.18 41.71
CA ASN A 14 24.01 2.29 42.52
C ASN A 14 22.50 2.63 42.40
N ARG A 15 21.74 2.16 43.41
CA ARG A 15 20.38 2.66 43.72
C ARG A 15 20.48 4.04 44.41
N THR A 16 19.37 4.79 44.34
CA THR A 16 19.02 6.10 44.97
C THR A 16 19.29 7.32 44.06
N ALA A 17 18.37 8.24 43.72
CA ALA A 17 16.99 8.60 44.11
C ALA A 17 16.46 9.56 43.00
N ASN A 18 15.23 9.57 42.47
CA ASN A 18 13.87 9.52 43.00
C ASN A 18 12.92 9.12 41.84
N PRO A 19 12.26 7.95 41.86
CA PRO A 19 11.10 7.75 40.99
C PRO A 19 9.94 8.63 41.48
N GLY A 20 9.27 9.34 40.56
CA GLY A 20 8.08 10.16 40.86
C GLY A 20 6.84 9.31 41.18
N ASP A 21 5.69 9.95 41.34
CA ASP A 21 4.47 9.37 41.93
C ASP A 21 3.86 8.17 41.15
N GLY A 22 4.30 7.91 39.93
CA GLY A 22 3.84 6.80 39.11
C GLY A 22 2.58 7.13 38.31
N TRP A 23 1.75 6.12 38.03
CA TRP A 23 0.51 6.26 37.27
C TRP A 23 -0.70 6.21 38.20
N PHE A 24 -1.58 7.20 38.04
CA PHE A 24 -2.91 7.22 38.64
C PHE A 24 -3.92 6.78 37.58
N ILE A 25 -4.53 5.62 37.78
CA ILE A 25 -5.55 5.07 36.90
C ILE A 25 -6.86 5.08 37.68
N ASP A 26 -7.88 5.75 37.15
CA ASP A 26 -9.21 5.82 37.74
C ASP A 26 -10.27 5.62 36.64
N ASP A 27 -11.52 5.40 37.04
CA ASP A 27 -12.68 5.20 36.14
C ASP A 27 -12.54 4.03 35.14
N ILE A 28 -11.94 2.91 35.57
CA ILE A 28 -11.92 1.69 34.76
C ILE A 28 -13.35 1.11 34.68
N ARG A 29 -13.93 1.14 33.48
CA ARG A 29 -15.23 0.52 33.18
C ARG A 29 -15.05 -0.67 32.25
N PHE A 30 -15.58 -1.82 32.66
CA PHE A 30 -15.78 -2.97 31.78
C PHE A 30 -17.14 -2.86 31.12
N THR A 31 -17.18 -3.01 29.80
CA THR A 31 -18.41 -3.17 29.04
C THR A 31 -18.32 -4.49 28.28
N PHE A 32 -19.45 -5.21 28.18
CA PHE A 32 -19.50 -6.38 27.32
C PHE A 32 -19.36 -5.90 25.87
N HIS A 33 -18.24 -6.25 25.26
CA HIS A 33 -18.06 -6.12 23.83
C HIS A 33 -18.35 -7.48 23.20
N ASN A 34 -19.30 -7.54 22.27
CA ASN A 34 -19.43 -8.71 21.41
C ASN A 34 -18.26 -8.64 20.42
N PRO A 35 -17.30 -9.58 20.48
CA PRO A 35 -16.17 -9.54 19.56
C PRO A 35 -16.69 -9.71 18.13
N ARG A 36 -16.01 -9.07 17.18
CA ARG A 36 -16.20 -9.37 15.77
C ARG A 36 -15.83 -10.83 15.52
N ILE A 37 -16.72 -11.57 14.85
CA ILE A 37 -16.50 -12.98 14.51
C ILE A 37 -16.13 -13.05 13.03
N PHE A 38 -14.98 -13.66 12.74
CA PHE A 38 -14.49 -13.89 11.39
C PHE A 38 -14.70 -15.35 11.00
N ALA A 39 -15.55 -15.59 10.00
CA ALA A 39 -15.72 -16.92 9.42
C ALA A 39 -14.55 -17.26 8.48
N LEU A 40 -14.30 -18.55 8.25
CA LEU A 40 -13.31 -19.01 7.29
C LEU A 40 -13.91 -19.17 5.87
N PRO A 41 -13.18 -18.79 4.80
CA PRO A 41 -11.82 -18.24 4.85
C PRO A 41 -11.79 -16.78 5.31
N PHE A 42 -10.74 -16.42 6.04
CA PHE A 42 -10.43 -15.04 6.42
C PHE A 42 -9.21 -14.58 5.62
N SER A 43 -9.23 -13.37 5.07
CA SER A 43 -8.10 -12.82 4.32
C SER A 43 -7.90 -11.34 4.64
N ASP A 44 -6.64 -10.93 4.79
CA ASP A 44 -6.22 -9.56 4.99
C ASP A 44 -4.92 -9.27 4.20
N PRO A 45 -4.97 -8.46 3.14
CA PRO A 45 -3.81 -8.10 2.32
C PRO A 45 -3.02 -6.89 2.89
N ALA A 46 -3.24 -6.50 4.14
CA ALA A 46 -2.65 -5.31 4.76
C ALA A 46 -3.05 -3.99 4.08
N SER A 47 -4.30 -3.86 3.65
CA SER A 47 -4.78 -2.60 3.01
C SER A 47 -5.12 -1.49 4.02
N ASN A 48 -5.39 -1.84 5.27
CA ASN A 48 -5.73 -0.97 6.40
C ASN A 48 -5.51 -1.73 7.72
N THR A 49 -5.70 -1.08 8.87
CA THR A 49 -5.58 -1.71 10.20
C THR A 49 -6.94 -2.04 10.84
N ASP A 50 -8.06 -2.01 10.11
CA ASP A 50 -9.41 -2.10 10.70
C ASP A 50 -9.72 -3.47 11.33
N ASN A 51 -9.01 -4.52 10.91
CA ASN A 51 -9.11 -5.85 11.50
C ASN A 51 -8.18 -6.02 12.72
N TRP A 52 -7.38 -5.02 13.08
CA TRP A 52 -6.26 -5.16 14.00
C TRP A 52 -6.24 -4.08 15.08
N VAL A 53 -5.99 -4.50 16.32
CA VAL A 53 -5.55 -3.61 17.40
C VAL A 53 -4.03 -3.58 17.37
N THR A 54 -3.45 -2.44 17.03
CA THR A 54 -1.99 -2.25 16.99
C THR A 54 -1.47 -1.62 18.27
N GLU A 55 -0.32 -2.10 18.74
CA GLU A 55 0.42 -1.54 19.88
C GLU A 55 1.78 -1.01 19.43
N GLY A 56 2.36 -0.08 20.19
CA GLY A 56 3.66 0.50 19.85
C GLY A 56 3.61 1.22 18.51
N LEU A 57 4.52 0.86 17.61
CA LEU A 57 4.60 1.42 16.25
C LEU A 57 3.99 0.51 15.19
N TRP A 58 3.32 -0.60 15.56
CA TRP A 58 2.65 -1.46 14.58
C TRP A 58 1.68 -0.66 13.71
N GLY A 59 1.86 -0.73 12.40
CA GLY A 59 1.12 0.04 11.42
C GLY A 59 1.40 -0.41 10.00
N LEU A 60 0.97 0.39 9.02
CA LEU A 60 1.20 0.10 7.60
C LEU A 60 2.55 0.67 7.14
N ASP A 61 3.36 -0.18 6.52
CA ASP A 61 4.59 0.19 5.82
C ASP A 61 4.34 0.28 4.31
N VAL A 62 4.77 1.39 3.72
CA VAL A 62 4.57 1.71 2.30
C VAL A 62 5.79 1.36 1.43
N GLU A 63 6.96 1.13 2.03
CA GLU A 63 8.23 0.85 1.36
C GLU A 63 8.50 -0.65 1.23
N LYS A 64 8.10 -1.44 2.23
CA LYS A 64 8.18 -2.89 2.23
C LYS A 64 6.79 -3.47 2.10
N PHE A 65 6.54 -4.17 1.00
CA PHE A 65 5.29 -4.88 0.75
C PHE A 65 5.57 -6.08 -0.16
N ARG A 66 4.65 -7.04 -0.22
CA ARG A 66 4.71 -8.16 -1.15
C ARG A 66 4.02 -7.79 -2.46
N GLY A 67 4.65 -8.15 -3.59
CA GLY A 67 4.28 -7.66 -4.91
C GLY A 67 4.90 -6.29 -5.20
N SER A 68 4.29 -5.49 -6.09
CA SER A 68 4.64 -4.06 -6.28
C SER A 68 3.89 -3.25 -5.24
N GLY A 69 4.25 -2.01 -4.94
CA GLY A 69 3.65 -1.25 -3.83
C GLY A 69 3.82 0.25 -3.93
N GLY A 70 3.33 0.94 -2.90
CA GLY A 70 2.48 2.14 -2.98
C GLY A 70 3.04 3.49 -3.39
N GLY A 71 4.31 3.60 -3.77
CA GLY A 71 4.91 4.89 -4.15
C GLY A 71 4.68 5.28 -5.63
N PRO A 72 5.19 6.45 -6.09
CA PRO A 72 5.33 6.77 -7.51
C PRO A 72 6.23 5.77 -8.28
N ALA A 73 6.96 4.92 -7.55
CA ALA A 73 7.67 3.73 -8.05
C ALA A 73 6.76 2.52 -8.32
N SER A 74 5.46 2.58 -7.96
CA SER A 74 4.47 1.50 -8.14
C SER A 74 4.19 1.14 -9.59
N LEU A 75 4.46 2.09 -10.50
CA LEU A 75 4.33 1.93 -11.95
C LEU A 75 5.71 1.89 -12.66
N GLY A 76 6.81 1.78 -11.92
CA GLY A 76 8.19 1.82 -12.43
C GLY A 76 8.78 3.23 -12.54
N PHE A 77 10.07 3.35 -12.89
CA PHE A 77 10.80 4.64 -12.93
C PHE A 77 10.76 5.35 -14.29
N ASN A 78 10.08 4.79 -15.28
CA ASN A 78 10.02 5.37 -16.61
C ASN A 78 9.30 6.73 -16.56
N PRO A 79 9.83 7.78 -17.20
CA PRO A 79 9.15 9.07 -17.26
C PRO A 79 7.91 8.99 -18.17
N TYR A 80 6.99 9.93 -18.01
CA TYR A 80 5.96 10.20 -19.01
C TYR A 80 6.60 10.89 -20.21
N PHE A 81 6.27 10.40 -21.40
CA PHE A 81 6.39 11.16 -22.63
C PHE A 81 5.06 11.87 -22.88
N GLY A 82 5.08 13.20 -22.84
CA GLY A 82 3.89 14.04 -22.97
C GLY A 82 3.93 14.90 -24.22
N TYR A 83 2.77 15.24 -24.74
CA TYR A 83 2.64 16.29 -25.73
C TYR A 83 1.32 17.04 -25.63
N PHE A 84 1.34 18.28 -26.08
CA PHE A 84 0.17 19.14 -26.26
C PHE A 84 -0.02 19.45 -27.74
N ILE A 85 -1.27 19.50 -28.22
CA ILE A 85 -1.61 19.82 -29.61
C ILE A 85 -2.69 20.91 -29.68
N ASP A 86 -2.47 21.91 -30.54
CA ASP A 86 -3.41 23.00 -30.80
C ASP A 86 -4.66 22.47 -31.50
N CYS A 87 -5.85 22.85 -31.03
CA CYS A 87 -7.11 22.50 -31.65
C CYS A 87 -7.68 23.75 -32.35
N PRO A 88 -7.46 23.96 -33.67
CA PRO A 88 -7.48 25.29 -34.29
C PRO A 88 -8.85 26.00 -34.38
N SER A 89 -9.95 25.35 -33.99
CA SER A 89 -11.31 25.87 -34.17
C SER A 89 -12.17 25.77 -32.91
N SER A 90 -12.16 24.61 -32.25
CA SER A 90 -12.79 24.36 -30.95
C SER A 90 -12.29 23.05 -30.40
N CYS A 91 -12.07 22.95 -29.09
CA CYS A 91 -11.70 21.70 -28.43
C CYS A 91 -12.78 21.27 -27.45
N GLY A 92 -14.00 21.07 -27.95
CA GLY A 92 -15.03 20.41 -27.16
C GLY A 92 -14.71 18.92 -27.01
N PRO A 93 -15.44 18.20 -26.13
CA PRO A 93 -15.22 16.77 -25.91
C PRO A 93 -15.12 15.94 -27.20
N THR A 94 -15.98 16.23 -28.17
CA THR A 94 -16.03 15.51 -29.45
C THR A 94 -14.81 15.82 -30.32
N GLU A 95 -14.43 17.09 -30.48
CA GLU A 95 -13.27 17.48 -31.29
C GLU A 95 -11.95 17.01 -30.66
N ALA A 96 -11.83 17.12 -29.33
CA ALA A 96 -10.69 16.64 -28.56
C ALA A 96 -10.51 15.12 -28.71
N GLY A 97 -11.60 14.37 -28.52
CA GLY A 97 -11.60 12.91 -28.66
C GLY A 97 -11.20 12.50 -30.08
N ASN A 98 -11.87 13.03 -31.12
CA ASN A 98 -11.54 12.72 -32.51
C ASN A 98 -10.09 13.03 -32.89
N LEU A 99 -9.52 14.11 -32.35
CA LEU A 99 -8.13 14.50 -32.60
C LEU A 99 -7.15 13.48 -32.00
N LEU A 100 -7.39 13.11 -30.75
CA LEU A 100 -6.55 12.16 -30.01
C LEU A 100 -6.75 10.72 -30.55
N ASP A 101 -7.97 10.27 -30.77
CA ASP A 101 -8.28 8.92 -31.30
C ASP A 101 -7.70 8.69 -32.71
N GLY A 102 -7.46 9.77 -33.47
CA GLY A 102 -6.77 9.74 -34.76
C GLY A 102 -5.25 9.50 -34.66
N ILE A 103 -4.67 9.56 -33.47
CA ILE A 103 -3.26 9.33 -33.18
C ILE A 103 -3.13 8.00 -32.42
N PRO A 104 -2.60 6.93 -33.04
CA PRO A 104 -2.39 5.66 -32.35
C PRO A 104 -1.47 5.82 -31.13
N ASP A 105 -1.77 5.09 -30.06
CA ASP A 105 -0.92 5.03 -28.88
C ASP A 105 0.48 4.47 -29.23
N GLY A 106 1.52 4.98 -28.58
CA GLY A 106 2.90 4.66 -28.89
C GLY A 106 3.44 5.23 -30.21
N THR A 107 2.68 6.09 -30.91
CA THR A 107 3.18 6.83 -32.07
C THR A 107 3.40 8.31 -31.75
N GLU A 108 4.57 8.82 -32.16
CA GLU A 108 4.83 10.26 -32.12
C GLU A 108 3.96 10.98 -33.15
N PRO A 109 3.14 11.96 -32.73
CA PRO A 109 2.36 12.76 -33.67
C PRO A 109 3.27 13.51 -34.64
N SER A 110 2.98 13.44 -35.94
CA SER A 110 3.69 14.25 -36.96
C SER A 110 2.99 15.60 -37.15
N TYR A 111 3.22 16.52 -36.21
CA TYR A 111 2.71 17.91 -36.26
C TYR A 111 3.85 18.93 -36.39
N ASN A 112 3.52 20.13 -36.89
CA ASN A 112 4.50 21.23 -36.92
C ASN A 112 4.78 21.74 -35.50
N ALA A 113 6.02 22.17 -35.24
CA ALA A 113 6.43 22.71 -33.92
C ALA A 113 5.66 23.97 -33.46
N THR A 114 4.88 24.61 -34.34
CA THR A 114 3.96 25.71 -33.97
C THR A 114 2.61 25.24 -33.44
N GLU A 115 2.28 23.96 -33.66
CA GLU A 115 0.98 23.32 -33.37
C GLU A 115 1.12 22.25 -32.28
N MET A 116 2.35 21.94 -31.84
CA MET A 116 2.63 20.90 -30.86
C MET A 116 3.82 21.27 -29.98
N VAL A 117 3.73 20.90 -28.70
CA VAL A 117 4.84 20.97 -27.73
C VAL A 117 4.98 19.61 -27.06
N THR A 118 6.18 19.06 -27.02
CA THR A 118 6.50 17.80 -26.33
C THR A 118 7.16 18.06 -24.98
N GLU A 119 7.03 17.11 -24.06
CA GLU A 119 7.72 17.11 -22.78
C GLU A 119 8.10 15.70 -22.32
N VAL A 120 9.07 15.63 -21.42
CA VAL A 120 9.40 14.42 -20.67
C VAL A 120 9.36 14.80 -19.20
N VAL A 121 8.42 14.23 -18.46
CA VAL A 121 8.14 14.61 -17.06
C VAL A 121 8.05 13.37 -16.18
N LEU A 122 8.38 13.52 -14.90
CA LEU A 122 8.22 12.44 -13.93
C LEU A 122 6.78 12.37 -13.40
N ASP A 123 6.11 13.52 -13.34
CA ASP A 123 4.74 13.66 -12.86
C ASP A 123 3.95 14.62 -13.75
N ILE A 124 2.63 14.38 -13.88
CA ILE A 124 1.71 15.29 -14.54
C ILE A 124 1.19 16.26 -13.47
N ASN A 125 1.74 17.47 -13.45
CA ASN A 125 1.40 18.49 -12.45
C ASN A 125 1.37 19.89 -13.08
N HIS A 126 0.38 20.12 -13.93
CA HIS A 126 0.23 21.35 -14.67
C HIS A 126 -0.91 22.19 -14.13
N ASN A 127 -0.57 23.32 -13.51
CA ASN A 127 -1.49 24.42 -13.30
C ASN A 127 -1.02 25.59 -14.16
N PHE A 128 -1.70 25.82 -15.27
CA PHE A 128 -1.28 26.82 -16.25
C PHE A 128 -1.57 28.27 -15.82
N GLY A 129 -2.22 28.46 -14.66
CA GLY A 129 -2.42 29.77 -14.05
C GLY A 129 -3.00 30.82 -15.00
N SER A 130 -2.44 32.02 -14.99
CA SER A 130 -2.91 33.12 -15.85
C SER A 130 -2.42 33.02 -17.30
N SER A 131 -1.40 32.21 -17.60
CA SER A 131 -0.93 32.03 -18.98
C SER A 131 -1.85 31.12 -19.78
N ARG A 132 -2.48 30.14 -19.09
CA ARG A 132 -3.37 29.10 -19.64
C ARG A 132 -2.73 28.31 -20.77
N ARG A 133 -1.40 28.18 -20.73
CA ARG A 133 -0.57 27.69 -21.82
C ARG A 133 0.54 26.80 -21.32
N PRO A 134 0.81 25.67 -22.01
CA PRO A 134 2.05 24.91 -21.81
C PRO A 134 3.29 25.76 -22.06
N ALA A 135 4.35 25.52 -21.30
CA ALA A 135 5.62 26.21 -21.50
C ALA A 135 6.17 25.91 -22.91
N GLY A 136 6.63 26.93 -23.63
CA GLY A 136 7.14 26.78 -25.00
C GLY A 136 6.06 26.79 -26.09
N SER A 137 4.76 26.85 -25.72
CA SER A 137 3.66 26.98 -26.68
C SER A 137 3.47 28.42 -27.19
N THR A 138 2.73 28.56 -28.29
CA THR A 138 2.33 29.87 -28.83
C THR A 138 1.07 30.40 -28.16
N THR A 139 0.62 31.60 -28.55
CA THR A 139 -0.66 32.17 -28.08
C THR A 139 -1.90 31.43 -28.58
N ARG A 140 -1.75 30.48 -29.52
CA ARG A 140 -2.85 29.65 -30.02
C ARG A 140 -3.39 28.70 -28.97
N MET A 141 -2.51 28.06 -28.19
CA MET A 141 -2.86 27.13 -27.10
C MET A 141 -3.28 27.84 -25.80
N ARG A 142 -3.89 29.03 -25.87
CA ARG A 142 -4.43 29.71 -24.67
C ARG A 142 -5.74 29.09 -24.20
N ASP A 143 -6.49 28.58 -25.16
CA ASP A 143 -7.74 27.85 -25.02
C ASP A 143 -7.71 26.82 -26.17
N SER A 144 -8.57 25.80 -26.15
CA SER A 144 -8.74 24.85 -27.25
C SER A 144 -7.47 24.05 -27.61
N TYR A 145 -6.99 23.22 -26.68
CA TYR A 145 -5.87 22.32 -26.93
C TYR A 145 -6.02 21.00 -26.16
N VAL A 146 -5.32 19.97 -26.62
CA VAL A 146 -5.29 18.65 -25.97
C VAL A 146 -3.92 18.37 -25.38
N GLY A 147 -3.88 17.47 -24.40
CA GLY A 147 -2.66 16.86 -23.87
C GLY A 147 -2.79 15.34 -23.83
N ARG A 148 -1.73 14.62 -24.19
CA ARG A 148 -1.61 13.18 -23.96
C ARG A 148 -0.26 12.86 -23.33
N TRP A 149 -0.26 11.97 -22.36
CA TRP A 149 0.94 11.39 -21.76
C TRP A 149 0.91 9.88 -21.89
N LEU A 150 2.06 9.33 -22.29
CA LEU A 150 2.31 7.91 -22.42
C LEU A 150 3.42 7.53 -21.44
N ARG A 151 3.25 6.43 -20.71
CA ARG A 151 4.29 5.88 -19.85
C ARG A 151 4.28 4.37 -19.95
N ASP A 152 5.40 3.79 -20.30
CA ASP A 152 5.59 2.34 -20.21
C ASP A 152 5.76 1.98 -18.73
N ILE A 153 4.87 1.12 -18.24
CA ILE A 153 4.79 0.74 -16.83
C ILE A 153 4.88 -0.78 -16.69
N THR A 154 5.46 -1.23 -15.59
CA THR A 154 5.44 -2.65 -15.20
C THR A 154 4.62 -2.75 -13.94
N ILE A 155 3.51 -3.47 -14.02
CA ILE A 155 2.58 -3.70 -12.92
C ILE A 155 2.85 -5.09 -12.36
N GLN A 156 3.05 -5.19 -11.05
CA GLN A 156 2.68 -6.42 -10.34
C GLN A 156 1.23 -6.24 -9.87
N GLU A 157 0.44 -7.30 -10.02
CA GLU A 157 -0.99 -7.33 -9.72
C GLU A 157 -1.35 -6.64 -8.40
N GLY A 158 -2.48 -5.94 -8.37
CA GLY A 158 -3.02 -5.32 -7.15
C GLY A 158 -3.92 -4.11 -7.41
N ASP A 159 -4.36 -3.48 -6.33
CA ASP A 159 -5.25 -2.32 -6.39
C ASP A 159 -4.47 -1.01 -6.45
N PHE A 160 -4.84 -0.16 -7.39
CA PHE A 160 -4.22 1.15 -7.61
C PHE A 160 -5.28 2.24 -7.52
N THR A 161 -4.96 3.31 -6.81
CA THR A 161 -5.82 4.50 -6.71
C THR A 161 -5.23 5.62 -7.54
N PHE A 162 -5.99 6.04 -8.55
CA PHE A 162 -5.70 7.16 -9.44
C PHE A 162 -6.47 8.38 -8.97
N ILE A 163 -5.78 9.50 -8.77
CA ILE A 163 -6.39 10.77 -8.40
C ILE A 163 -6.09 11.75 -9.52
N THR A 164 -7.14 12.34 -10.09
CA THR A 164 -7.02 13.39 -11.11
C THR A 164 -7.60 14.69 -10.59
N ARG A 165 -7.03 15.81 -11.03
CA ARG A 165 -7.65 17.13 -10.92
C ARG A 165 -7.54 17.83 -12.26
N SER A 166 -8.66 18.03 -12.95
CA SER A 166 -8.65 18.59 -14.31
C SER A 166 -9.68 19.70 -14.53
N ASP A 167 -9.36 20.60 -15.45
CA ASP A 167 -10.15 21.68 -16.06
C ASP A 167 -9.61 21.78 -17.49
N ASP A 168 -10.26 21.26 -18.53
CA ASP A 168 -11.53 20.52 -18.59
C ASP A 168 -11.34 18.99 -18.43
N GLY A 169 -11.85 18.18 -19.35
CA GLY A 169 -12.04 16.74 -19.21
C GLY A 169 -10.76 15.92 -19.26
N VAL A 170 -10.79 14.76 -18.59
CA VAL A 170 -9.65 13.83 -18.44
C VAL A 170 -10.12 12.38 -18.60
N ARG A 171 -9.29 11.55 -19.23
CA ARG A 171 -9.51 10.10 -19.33
C ARG A 171 -8.20 9.33 -19.20
N VAL A 172 -8.26 8.17 -18.57
CA VAL A 172 -7.11 7.36 -18.16
C VAL A 172 -7.37 5.90 -18.50
N LYS A 173 -6.37 5.24 -19.09
CA LYS A 173 -6.40 3.81 -19.40
C LYS A 173 -5.01 3.18 -19.28
N ILE A 174 -4.98 1.86 -19.16
CA ILE A 174 -3.81 1.06 -19.50
C ILE A 174 -4.10 0.24 -20.75
N ASP A 175 -3.15 0.24 -21.69
CA ASP A 175 -3.19 -0.57 -22.90
C ASP A 175 -2.07 -1.61 -22.91
N ALA A 176 -2.34 -2.77 -23.51
CA ALA A 176 -1.33 -3.81 -23.69
C ALA A 176 -0.33 -3.39 -24.79
N PRO A 177 0.98 -3.56 -24.58
CA PRO A 177 1.97 -3.31 -25.62
C PRO A 177 1.88 -4.44 -26.68
N ILE A 178 1.19 -4.19 -27.79
CA ILE A 178 1.13 -5.00 -29.03
C ILE A 178 1.39 -6.53 -28.82
N GLY A 179 0.39 -7.28 -28.35
CA GLY A 179 0.44 -8.75 -28.24
C GLY A 179 -0.68 -9.33 -27.36
N PRO A 180 -1.10 -10.61 -27.55
CA PRO A 180 -2.31 -11.14 -26.91
C PRO A 180 -2.07 -11.33 -25.40
N ALA A 181 -2.90 -10.67 -24.59
CA ALA A 181 -2.89 -10.77 -23.14
C ALA A 181 -3.70 -12.00 -22.69
N ASP A 182 -3.03 -12.94 -22.02
CA ASP A 182 -3.70 -13.89 -21.13
C ASP A 182 -4.04 -13.14 -19.83
N GLY A 183 -5.23 -12.55 -19.76
CA GLY A 183 -5.78 -11.85 -18.57
C GLY A 183 -6.23 -10.41 -18.87
N ALA A 184 -7.51 -10.20 -19.22
CA ALA A 184 -7.95 -8.99 -19.91
C ALA A 184 -8.52 -7.87 -19.01
N LEU A 185 -8.17 -6.61 -19.32
CA LEU A 185 -8.98 -5.41 -19.11
C LEU A 185 -9.22 -4.69 -20.46
N PRO A 186 -10.27 -5.00 -21.24
CA PRO A 186 -10.57 -4.30 -22.48
C PRO A 186 -11.82 -3.40 -22.36
N GLY A 187 -11.58 -2.09 -22.30
CA GLY A 187 -12.55 -1.00 -22.42
C GLY A 187 -11.80 0.26 -22.85
N GLU A 188 -12.44 1.18 -23.58
CA GLU A 188 -11.76 2.31 -24.24
C GLU A 188 -11.08 3.26 -23.25
N TRP A 189 -11.55 3.30 -21.98
CA TRP A 189 -10.98 4.07 -20.86
C TRP A 189 -11.11 3.30 -19.54
N ASN A 190 -10.32 2.22 -19.39
CA ASN A 190 -10.50 1.19 -18.35
C ASN A 190 -10.10 1.59 -16.92
N ILE A 191 -9.68 2.84 -16.67
CA ILE A 191 -9.34 3.34 -15.32
C ILE A 191 -10.32 4.44 -14.88
N TYR A 192 -10.42 5.53 -15.65
CA TYR A 192 -11.27 6.66 -15.34
C TYR A 192 -11.61 7.45 -16.60
N GLU A 193 -12.83 7.98 -16.69
CA GLU A 193 -13.26 8.85 -17.78
C GLU A 193 -14.27 9.89 -17.28
N ASP A 194 -13.88 11.16 -17.37
CA ASP A 194 -14.78 12.31 -17.35
C ASP A 194 -14.40 13.24 -18.51
N TRP A 195 -14.90 12.89 -19.70
CA TRP A 195 -14.61 13.62 -20.93
C TRP A 195 -15.65 14.69 -21.20
N THR A 196 -15.79 15.66 -20.27
CA THR A 196 -16.78 16.74 -20.36
C THR A 196 -16.15 18.11 -20.11
N ASN A 197 -16.86 19.20 -20.47
CA ASN A 197 -16.44 20.54 -20.08
C ASN A 197 -16.81 20.78 -18.62
N HIS A 198 -15.86 21.16 -17.79
CA HIS A 198 -16.09 21.39 -16.38
C HIS A 198 -14.98 22.24 -15.77
N ALA A 199 -15.34 23.03 -14.74
CA ALA A 199 -14.36 23.73 -13.91
C ALA A 199 -13.43 22.72 -13.16
N PRO A 200 -12.38 23.18 -12.47
CA PRO A 200 -11.42 22.28 -11.82
C PRO A 200 -12.09 21.28 -10.87
N THR A 201 -12.08 20.02 -11.26
CA THR A 201 -12.76 18.92 -10.56
C THR A 201 -11.73 17.86 -10.16
N THR A 202 -11.81 17.40 -8.91
CA THR A 202 -10.97 16.30 -8.40
C THR A 202 -11.78 15.02 -8.37
N ALA A 203 -11.21 13.94 -8.88
CA ALA A 203 -11.81 12.62 -8.89
C ALA A 203 -10.81 11.55 -8.48
N GLU A 204 -11.32 10.48 -7.88
CA GLU A 204 -10.56 9.32 -7.45
C GLU A 204 -11.15 8.05 -8.08
N ALA A 205 -10.29 7.17 -8.59
CA ALA A 205 -10.67 5.88 -9.13
C ALA A 205 -9.73 4.80 -8.62
N THR A 206 -10.27 3.80 -7.93
CA THR A 206 -9.52 2.60 -7.51
C THR A 206 -9.84 1.46 -8.47
N VAL A 207 -8.80 0.87 -9.06
CA VAL A 207 -8.91 -0.21 -10.04
C VAL A 207 -7.92 -1.32 -9.72
N HIS A 208 -8.38 -2.56 -9.88
CA HIS A 208 -7.53 -3.74 -9.78
C HIS A 208 -6.81 -3.96 -11.12
N LEU A 209 -5.48 -3.88 -11.13
CA LEU A 209 -4.68 -4.04 -12.34
C LEU A 209 -3.94 -5.39 -12.32
N PRO A 210 -4.01 -6.20 -13.40
CA PRO A 210 -3.29 -7.46 -13.49
C PRO A 210 -1.78 -7.26 -13.66
N ALA A 211 -1.00 -8.26 -13.26
CA ALA A 211 0.44 -8.25 -13.48
C ALA A 211 0.78 -8.20 -14.98
N GLY A 212 1.79 -7.42 -15.37
CA GLY A 212 2.23 -7.32 -16.75
C GLY A 212 2.96 -6.03 -17.09
N ASN A 213 3.42 -5.94 -18.33
CA ASN A 213 3.90 -4.68 -18.90
C ASN A 213 2.74 -4.03 -19.63
N TRP A 214 2.51 -2.76 -19.35
CA TRP A 214 1.39 -1.97 -19.87
C TRP A 214 1.89 -0.60 -20.31
N GLN A 215 1.13 0.06 -21.16
CA GLN A 215 1.29 1.49 -21.41
C GLN A 215 0.17 2.23 -20.70
N LEU A 216 0.53 3.08 -19.75
CA LEU A 216 -0.40 4.03 -19.16
C LEU A 216 -0.60 5.19 -20.13
N VAL A 217 -1.86 5.47 -20.44
CA VAL A 217 -2.29 6.58 -21.29
C VAL A 217 -3.16 7.52 -20.46
N VAL A 218 -2.75 8.78 -20.37
CA VAL A 218 -3.53 9.85 -19.78
C VAL A 218 -3.82 10.87 -20.86
N GLU A 219 -5.08 11.24 -21.00
CA GLU A 219 -5.51 12.27 -21.93
C GLU A 219 -6.30 13.34 -21.22
N TRP A 220 -6.18 14.56 -21.72
CA TRP A 220 -6.86 15.71 -21.20
C TRP A 220 -7.11 16.73 -22.31
N PHE A 221 -8.13 17.56 -22.16
CA PHE A 221 -8.34 18.71 -23.04
C PHE A 221 -8.69 19.97 -22.26
N GLU A 222 -8.37 21.11 -22.87
CA GLU A 222 -8.81 22.44 -22.50
C GLU A 222 -9.68 22.98 -23.61
N ASN A 223 -10.93 23.30 -23.32
CA ASN A 223 -11.81 23.96 -24.26
C ASN A 223 -11.70 25.48 -24.13
N SER A 224 -11.96 26.00 -22.93
CA SER A 224 -11.84 27.42 -22.61
C SER A 224 -11.88 27.68 -21.11
N GLY A 225 -11.13 28.69 -20.64
CA GLY A 225 -11.24 29.14 -19.26
C GLY A 225 -9.98 28.87 -18.44
N GLY A 226 -10.14 28.26 -17.27
CA GLY A 226 -8.99 27.83 -16.48
C GLY A 226 -8.45 26.54 -17.09
N ALA A 227 -7.14 26.32 -17.00
CA ALA A 227 -6.54 25.10 -17.52
C ALA A 227 -5.70 24.46 -16.41
N THR A 228 -6.03 23.23 -16.03
CA THR A 228 -5.28 22.46 -15.03
C THR A 228 -5.38 20.98 -15.34
N ILE A 229 -4.28 20.26 -15.18
CA ILE A 229 -4.26 18.81 -15.15
C ILE A 229 -3.19 18.36 -14.16
N ILE A 230 -3.64 17.67 -13.11
CA ILE A 230 -2.79 17.02 -12.13
C ILE A 230 -3.25 15.57 -12.05
N MET A 231 -2.30 14.65 -12.05
CA MET A 231 -2.59 13.24 -11.85
C MET A 231 -1.56 12.63 -10.92
N SER A 232 -2.04 11.93 -9.90
CA SER A 232 -1.24 11.09 -9.02
C SER A 232 -1.80 9.68 -8.98
N VAL A 233 -0.92 8.72 -8.71
CA VAL A 233 -1.26 7.32 -8.59
C VAL A 233 -0.47 6.72 -7.45
N GLY A 234 -1.16 5.96 -6.61
CA GLY A 234 -0.57 5.17 -5.54
C GLY A 234 -1.08 3.74 -5.63
N LYS A 235 -0.23 2.77 -5.29
CA LYS A 235 -0.68 1.40 -5.08
C LYS A 235 -1.14 1.23 -3.63
N ASN A 236 -2.19 0.46 -3.42
CA ASN A 236 -2.75 0.22 -2.08
C ASN A 236 -2.11 -1.01 -1.39
N ASN A 237 -0.93 -1.45 -1.84
CA ASN A 237 -0.22 -2.57 -1.23
C ASN A 237 0.72 -2.05 -0.15
N PHE A 238 0.43 -2.45 1.08
CA PHE A 238 1.27 -2.24 2.23
C PHE A 238 1.71 -3.60 2.80
N SER A 239 2.58 -3.54 3.79
CA SER A 239 2.64 -4.61 4.79
C SER A 239 2.32 -4.02 6.16
N PHE A 240 1.94 -4.88 7.08
CA PHE A 240 1.99 -4.52 8.49
C PHE A 240 3.44 -4.57 8.93
N SER A 241 3.89 -3.55 9.65
CA SER A 241 5.23 -3.49 10.23
C SER A 241 5.15 -3.00 11.66
N ASP A 242 5.99 -3.53 12.53
CA ASP A 242 6.21 -2.96 13.85
C ASP A 242 7.04 -1.65 13.80
N SER A 243 7.69 -1.38 12.66
CA SER A 243 8.56 -0.22 12.44
C SER A 243 8.34 0.42 11.05
N PRO A 244 7.13 0.96 10.79
CA PRO A 244 6.73 1.37 9.46
C PRO A 244 7.50 2.61 8.96
N LYS A 245 8.05 2.52 7.74
CA LYS A 245 8.78 3.61 7.07
C LYS A 245 7.83 4.65 6.48
N VAL A 246 7.23 5.48 7.33
CA VAL A 246 6.30 6.55 6.93
C VAL A 246 7.02 7.90 6.79
N VAL A 247 7.40 8.26 5.56
CA VAL A 247 7.56 9.64 5.02
C VAL A 247 8.62 10.56 5.66
N LEU A 248 9.40 10.15 6.68
CA LEU A 248 10.43 11.04 7.26
C LEU A 248 11.66 11.23 6.34
N ALA A 249 11.94 10.27 5.47
CA ALA A 249 12.70 10.37 4.23
C ALA A 249 12.66 8.97 3.59
N PRO A 250 12.45 8.83 2.27
CA PRO A 250 12.48 7.51 1.65
C PRO A 250 13.78 6.76 1.97
N GLY A 251 13.67 5.54 2.52
CA GLY A 251 14.82 4.72 2.92
C GLY A 251 15.49 5.11 4.24
N ALA A 252 14.85 5.90 5.10
CA ALA A 252 15.30 6.05 6.48
C ALA A 252 14.92 4.81 7.30
N ASP A 253 15.91 4.22 7.94
CA ASP A 253 15.73 3.09 8.85
C ASP A 253 15.00 3.56 10.11
N VAL A 254 13.94 2.84 10.44
CA VAL A 254 13.12 3.07 11.63
C VAL A 254 13.31 1.79 12.43
N PRO A 255 14.14 1.79 13.48
CA PRO A 255 14.36 0.59 14.24
C PRO A 255 13.17 0.27 15.14
N VAL A 256 13.06 -1.00 15.53
CA VAL A 256 12.15 -1.45 16.59
C VAL A 256 12.32 -0.56 17.81
N VAL A 257 11.21 -0.23 18.49
CA VAL A 257 11.28 0.55 19.73
C VAL A 257 12.12 -0.23 20.77
N PRO A 258 13.25 0.32 21.26
CA PRO A 258 14.10 -0.40 22.21
C PRO A 258 13.36 -0.70 23.52
N TYR A 259 13.69 -1.81 24.17
CA TYR A 259 13.05 -2.28 25.41
C TYR A 259 11.52 -2.49 25.30
N SER A 260 10.99 -2.67 24.10
CA SER A 260 9.55 -2.77 23.86
C SER A 260 9.06 -4.22 23.72
N ASN A 261 7.75 -4.38 23.79
CA ASN A 261 7.04 -5.65 23.62
C ASN A 261 5.67 -5.35 23.02
N SER A 262 5.65 -5.05 21.72
CA SER A 262 4.48 -4.57 21.00
C SER A 262 3.81 -5.72 20.25
N SER A 263 2.54 -5.55 19.89
CA SER A 263 1.80 -6.55 19.13
C SER A 263 0.80 -5.92 18.17
N MET A 264 0.60 -6.58 17.04
CA MET A 264 -0.58 -6.44 16.20
C MET A 264 -1.51 -7.62 16.49
N ILE A 265 -2.70 -7.34 17.04
CA ILE A 265 -3.64 -8.34 17.56
C ILE A 265 -4.93 -8.28 16.75
N LEU A 266 -5.49 -9.42 16.34
CA LEU A 266 -6.77 -9.44 15.63
C LEU A 266 -7.88 -8.82 16.50
N ASP A 267 -8.58 -7.80 15.99
CA ASP A 267 -9.73 -7.18 16.66
C ASP A 267 -11.00 -8.03 16.49
N GLY A 268 -11.00 -9.18 17.15
CA GLY A 268 -12.05 -10.18 17.06
C GLY A 268 -11.54 -11.59 17.26
N VAL A 269 -12.32 -12.56 16.80
CA VAL A 269 -12.00 -13.99 16.86
C VAL A 269 -12.27 -14.68 15.54
N LEU A 270 -11.39 -15.62 15.16
CA LEU A 270 -11.64 -16.59 14.11
C LEU A 270 -12.61 -17.67 14.63
N ASP A 271 -13.64 -17.99 13.85
CA ASP A 271 -14.58 -19.07 14.17
C ASP A 271 -14.07 -20.42 13.66
N LEU A 272 -13.43 -21.19 14.54
CA LEU A 272 -13.03 -22.57 14.27
C LEU A 272 -14.03 -23.58 14.85
N THR A 273 -15.23 -23.15 15.23
CA THR A 273 -16.29 -24.02 15.79
C THR A 273 -17.14 -24.71 14.72
N VAL A 274 -16.94 -24.33 13.45
CA VAL A 274 -17.68 -24.84 12.30
C VAL A 274 -17.50 -26.37 12.18
N ALA A 275 -18.62 -27.08 12.08
CA ALA A 275 -18.62 -28.53 11.95
C ALA A 275 -17.94 -28.97 10.65
N GLY A 276 -17.01 -29.93 10.75
CA GLY A 276 -16.30 -30.50 9.60
C GLY A 276 -14.94 -29.89 9.30
N LEU A 277 -14.48 -28.88 10.05
CA LEU A 277 -13.09 -28.43 10.00
C LEU A 277 -12.16 -29.54 10.46
N VAL A 278 -11.10 -29.79 9.68
CA VAL A 278 -10.11 -30.87 9.96
C VAL A 278 -8.73 -30.29 10.18
N ASP A 279 -8.28 -29.38 9.32
CA ASP A 279 -6.94 -28.82 9.38
C ASP A 279 -6.92 -27.37 8.88
N PRO A 280 -7.63 -26.43 9.56
CA PRO A 280 -7.57 -25.04 9.17
C PRO A 280 -6.13 -24.56 9.24
N ARG A 281 -5.70 -23.75 8.27
CA ARG A 281 -4.30 -23.28 8.17
C ARG A 281 -4.27 -21.78 8.00
N ILE A 282 -3.33 -21.14 8.68
CA ILE A 282 -2.94 -19.77 8.38
C ILE A 282 -1.73 -19.80 7.45
N VAL A 283 -1.78 -18.95 6.44
CA VAL A 283 -0.68 -18.58 5.56
C VAL A 283 -0.47 -17.09 5.73
N TYR A 284 0.77 -16.66 5.90
CA TYR A 284 1.16 -15.27 5.80
C TYR A 284 2.55 -15.18 5.21
N TYR A 285 2.93 -13.99 4.76
CA TYR A 285 4.25 -13.76 4.22
C TYR A 285 4.99 -12.77 5.09
N GLU A 286 6.26 -13.05 5.35
CA GLU A 286 7.10 -12.19 6.16
C GLU A 286 8.39 -11.75 5.47
N TYR A 287 8.87 -10.62 5.94
CA TYR A 287 10.18 -10.05 5.70
C TYR A 287 10.69 -9.56 7.06
N ARG A 288 11.97 -9.75 7.40
CA ARG A 288 12.46 -9.35 8.73
C ARG A 288 13.92 -8.91 8.72
N ASP A 289 14.20 -7.88 9.50
CA ASP A 289 15.51 -7.34 9.83
C ASP A 289 15.62 -7.35 11.35
N HIS A 290 16.15 -8.44 11.92
CA HIS A 290 16.33 -8.58 13.35
C HIS A 290 17.81 -8.74 13.68
N ASP A 291 18.27 -8.05 14.72
CA ASP A 291 19.51 -8.35 15.40
C ASP A 291 19.20 -9.23 16.61
N ASP A 292 19.09 -8.68 17.82
CA ASP A 292 18.81 -9.45 19.05
C ASP A 292 17.32 -9.47 19.45
N GLU A 293 16.45 -8.76 18.73
CA GLU A 293 15.00 -8.80 18.90
C GLU A 293 14.34 -10.03 18.26
N ASP A 294 13.18 -10.43 18.80
CA ASP A 294 12.43 -11.60 18.33
C ASP A 294 11.01 -11.25 17.85
N GLY A 295 10.70 -11.63 16.60
CA GLY A 295 9.32 -11.70 16.10
C GLY A 295 8.63 -13.03 16.46
N ARG A 296 7.37 -12.97 16.89
CA ARG A 296 6.60 -14.16 17.31
C ARG A 296 5.16 -14.10 16.82
N PHE A 297 4.75 -15.09 16.03
CA PHE A 297 3.35 -15.40 15.76
C PHE A 297 2.78 -16.27 16.88
N GLU A 298 1.68 -15.84 17.49
CA GLU A 298 1.10 -16.47 18.67
C GLU A 298 -0.43 -16.51 18.57
N VAL A 299 -1.03 -17.48 19.24
CA VAL A 299 -2.48 -17.66 19.28
C VAL A 299 -3.02 -17.71 20.70
N SER A 300 -4.31 -17.41 20.84
CA SER A 300 -5.04 -17.47 22.11
C SER A 300 -6.43 -18.05 21.93
N ALA A 301 -6.68 -19.21 22.54
CA ALA A 301 -7.99 -19.86 22.59
C ALA A 301 -8.86 -19.39 23.77
N ASN A 302 -8.41 -18.39 24.52
CA ASN A 302 -9.12 -17.86 25.69
C ASN A 302 -9.32 -16.34 25.61
N GLY A 303 -9.41 -15.77 24.40
CA GLY A 303 -9.71 -14.34 24.24
C GLY A 303 -8.55 -13.42 24.68
N GLY A 304 -7.31 -13.86 24.52
CA GLY A 304 -6.11 -13.05 24.76
C GLY A 304 -5.60 -13.04 26.21
N PHE A 305 -6.10 -13.91 27.10
CA PHE A 305 -5.58 -14.01 28.48
C PHE A 305 -4.23 -14.72 28.55
N SER A 306 -4.04 -15.75 27.72
CA SER A 306 -2.74 -16.42 27.54
C SER A 306 -2.44 -16.59 26.06
N TRP A 307 -1.17 -16.49 25.72
CA TRP A 307 -0.65 -16.60 24.37
C TRP A 307 0.35 -17.74 24.28
N THR A 308 0.31 -18.49 23.18
CA THR A 308 1.19 -19.63 22.96
C THR A 308 1.51 -19.82 21.49
N GLN A 309 2.59 -20.55 21.23
CA GLN A 309 2.99 -21.04 19.91
C GLN A 309 2.81 -22.57 19.80
N SER A 310 2.34 -23.23 20.86
CA SER A 310 2.09 -24.68 20.86
C SER A 310 0.97 -25.04 19.88
N GLY A 311 1.05 -26.19 19.23
CA GLY A 311 0.03 -26.63 18.26
C GLY A 311 0.04 -25.88 16.93
N LEU A 312 1.00 -24.96 16.73
CA LEU A 312 1.31 -24.33 15.45
C LEU A 312 2.43 -25.13 14.77
N ASP A 313 2.17 -26.40 14.48
CA ASP A 313 3.18 -27.28 13.89
C ASP A 313 3.56 -26.77 12.48
N PRO A 314 4.86 -26.71 12.16
CA PRO A 314 5.34 -26.22 10.87
C PRO A 314 5.03 -27.22 9.76
N ASP A 315 4.56 -26.74 8.60
CA ASP A 315 4.30 -27.58 7.42
C ASP A 315 5.58 -27.85 6.60
N SER A 316 6.61 -27.02 6.78
CA SER A 316 7.92 -27.12 6.15
C SER A 316 9.06 -26.82 7.13
N THR A 317 10.31 -27.06 6.72
CA THR A 317 11.48 -26.77 7.57
C THR A 317 11.78 -25.29 7.74
N THR A 318 11.13 -24.42 6.96
CA THR A 318 11.29 -22.96 7.02
C THR A 318 10.16 -22.28 7.78
N ASP A 319 9.06 -23.00 8.05
CA ASP A 319 7.98 -22.49 8.87
C ASP A 319 8.41 -22.49 10.34
N SER A 320 8.23 -21.35 10.99
CA SER A 320 8.44 -21.22 12.42
C SER A 320 7.55 -20.10 12.94
N PRO A 321 6.69 -20.38 13.94
CA PRO A 321 5.93 -19.30 14.58
C PRO A 321 6.87 -18.35 15.32
N ASN A 322 8.11 -18.75 15.61
CA ASN A 322 9.17 -17.87 16.10
C ASN A 322 10.01 -17.38 14.91
N ALA A 323 9.82 -16.12 14.53
CA ALA A 323 10.65 -15.48 13.53
C ALA A 323 12.10 -15.30 14.04
N GLY A 324 12.31 -15.22 15.37
CA GLY A 324 13.64 -15.26 16.00
C GLY A 324 14.55 -14.09 15.62
N SER A 325 15.78 -14.10 16.15
CA SER A 325 16.86 -13.21 15.73
C SER A 325 17.42 -13.57 14.35
N GLY A 326 17.83 -12.55 13.59
CA GLY A 326 18.48 -12.69 12.29
C GLY A 326 17.67 -12.19 11.09
N GLN A 327 18.43 -11.74 10.09
CA GLN A 327 17.92 -11.12 8.89
C GLN A 327 17.38 -12.12 7.86
N TRP A 328 16.18 -11.84 7.35
CA TRP A 328 15.68 -12.39 6.09
C TRP A 328 15.41 -11.25 5.10
N LEU A 329 16.52 -10.71 4.58
CA LEU A 329 16.54 -9.53 3.70
C LEU A 329 17.12 -9.84 2.31
N PRO A 330 16.55 -10.74 1.52
CA PRO A 330 17.10 -10.99 0.20
C PRO A 330 16.92 -9.73 -0.68
N SER A 331 18.03 -9.20 -1.18
CA SER A 331 18.15 -7.94 -1.93
C SER A 331 17.28 -7.82 -3.19
N ASN A 332 16.60 -8.90 -3.61
CA ASN A 332 15.49 -8.99 -4.57
C ASN A 332 14.77 -10.36 -4.46
N GLY A 333 14.61 -10.92 -3.25
CA GLY A 333 14.04 -12.27 -3.06
C GLY A 333 12.57 -12.31 -2.70
N PRO A 334 11.91 -13.48 -2.81
CA PRO A 334 10.53 -13.65 -2.39
C PRO A 334 10.41 -13.50 -0.87
N TRP A 335 9.33 -12.86 -0.42
CA TRP A 335 8.90 -12.90 0.97
C TRP A 335 8.82 -14.35 1.45
N LEU A 336 9.20 -14.58 2.70
CA LEU A 336 9.16 -15.92 3.28
C LEU A 336 7.70 -16.29 3.56
N GLU A 337 7.20 -17.32 2.89
CA GLU A 337 5.91 -17.91 3.23
C GLU A 337 6.02 -18.61 4.59
N GLN A 338 5.01 -18.40 5.44
CA GLN A 338 4.86 -19.04 6.72
C GLN A 338 3.51 -19.73 6.76
N VAL A 339 3.50 -21.03 7.03
CA VAL A 339 2.29 -21.85 7.13
C VAL A 339 2.22 -22.54 8.47
N HIS A 340 1.10 -22.34 9.19
CA HIS A 340 0.86 -22.99 10.48
C HIS A 340 -0.53 -23.63 10.52
N THR A 341 -0.60 -24.85 11.05
CA THR A 341 -1.88 -25.53 11.31
C THR A 341 -2.58 -24.96 12.53
N PHE A 342 -3.92 -24.96 12.51
CA PHE A 342 -4.80 -24.72 13.65
C PHE A 342 -5.58 -25.99 14.06
N ARG A 343 -5.13 -27.18 13.67
CA ARG A 343 -5.79 -28.45 13.99
C ARG A 343 -6.10 -28.63 15.47
N ASP A 344 -5.17 -28.25 16.33
CA ASP A 344 -5.31 -28.35 17.80
C ASP A 344 -6.34 -27.35 18.38
N TYR A 345 -6.77 -26.38 17.58
CA TYR A 345 -7.69 -25.31 17.96
C TYR A 345 -9.10 -25.48 17.35
N VAL A 346 -9.33 -26.55 16.58
CA VAL A 346 -10.68 -26.88 16.06
C VAL A 346 -11.67 -27.01 17.21
N GLY A 347 -12.84 -26.38 17.06
CA GLY A 347 -13.87 -26.30 18.10
C GLY A 347 -13.76 -25.08 19.03
N THR A 348 -12.85 -24.14 18.75
CA THR A 348 -12.65 -22.93 19.56
C THR A 348 -12.85 -21.64 18.76
N PHE A 349 -13.02 -20.53 19.48
CA PHE A 349 -12.81 -19.19 18.92
C PHE A 349 -11.36 -18.79 19.15
N LEU A 350 -10.62 -18.50 18.09
CA LEU A 350 -9.17 -18.28 18.15
C LEU A 350 -8.83 -16.81 17.90
N VAL A 351 -8.02 -16.20 18.77
CA VAL A 351 -7.38 -14.91 18.50
C VAL A 351 -5.95 -15.15 18.04
N ILE A 352 -5.47 -14.36 17.09
CA ILE A 352 -4.10 -14.42 16.59
C ILE A 352 -3.39 -13.08 16.84
N ARG A 353 -2.07 -13.12 16.98
CA ARG A 353 -1.24 -11.90 17.01
C ARG A 353 0.14 -12.12 16.42
N PHE A 354 0.73 -11.01 15.97
CA PHE A 354 2.15 -10.88 15.65
C PHE A 354 2.77 -9.99 16.72
N ARG A 355 3.80 -10.49 17.41
CA ARG A 355 4.44 -9.83 18.56
C ARG A 355 5.90 -9.57 18.26
N GLN A 356 6.35 -8.34 18.47
CA GLN A 356 7.75 -7.96 18.44
C GLN A 356 8.28 -7.83 19.87
N ASP A 357 9.33 -8.57 20.19
CA ASP A 357 9.93 -8.64 21.52
C ASP A 357 11.38 -8.13 21.51
N ALA A 358 11.56 -6.88 21.94
CA ALA A 358 12.87 -6.25 22.13
C ALA A 358 13.12 -5.99 23.63
N VAL A 359 12.53 -6.80 24.52
CA VAL A 359 12.66 -6.59 25.97
C VAL A 359 14.07 -6.90 26.44
N GLY A 360 14.78 -5.84 26.84
CA GLY A 360 16.16 -5.94 27.30
C GLY A 360 17.15 -5.38 26.31
N GLU A 361 16.71 -5.17 25.06
CA GLU A 361 17.59 -4.79 23.96
C GLU A 361 17.70 -3.26 23.82
N PRO A 362 18.93 -2.70 23.90
CA PRO A 362 19.19 -1.29 23.63
C PRO A 362 19.06 -0.97 22.13
N ALA A 363 19.06 0.32 21.80
CA ALA A 363 19.01 0.81 20.42
C ALA A 363 20.19 0.38 19.52
N SER A 364 21.26 -0.19 20.09
CA SER A 364 22.40 -0.71 19.32
C SER A 364 22.23 -2.15 18.86
N ASP A 365 21.23 -2.84 19.40
CA ASP A 365 21.04 -4.29 19.29
C ASP A 365 19.63 -4.60 18.72
N VAL A 366 19.01 -3.60 18.06
CA VAL A 366 17.73 -3.72 17.37
C VAL A 366 17.84 -3.13 15.96
N ASP A 367 17.19 -3.78 14.99
CA ASP A 367 17.17 -3.41 13.57
C ASP A 367 15.76 -2.93 13.15
N ASP A 368 15.48 -2.89 11.84
CA ASP A 368 14.23 -2.37 11.25
C ASP A 368 12.99 -3.26 11.49
N GLY A 369 13.13 -4.39 12.18
CA GLY A 369 12.02 -5.17 12.69
C GLY A 369 11.38 -6.13 11.67
N TRP A 370 10.07 -6.27 11.76
CA TRP A 370 9.30 -7.33 11.11
C TRP A 370 8.20 -6.75 10.23
N TRP A 371 8.08 -7.27 9.01
CA TRP A 371 6.98 -6.99 8.10
C TRP A 371 6.17 -8.24 7.80
N VAL A 372 4.85 -8.12 7.80
CA VAL A 372 3.88 -9.19 7.59
C VAL A 372 2.81 -8.75 6.61
N THR A 373 2.43 -9.60 5.66
CA THR A 373 1.35 -9.30 4.70
C THR A 373 0.67 -10.57 4.20
N ASP A 374 -0.38 -10.40 3.39
CA ASP A 374 -1.14 -11.48 2.74
C ASP A 374 -1.59 -12.58 3.72
N ILE A 375 -2.18 -12.16 4.85
CA ILE A 375 -2.66 -13.07 5.89
C ILE A 375 -3.91 -13.76 5.38
N LEU A 376 -3.91 -15.09 5.35
CA LEU A 376 -5.00 -15.92 4.86
C LEU A 376 -5.21 -17.09 5.81
N VAL A 377 -6.43 -17.30 6.29
CA VAL A 377 -6.83 -18.49 7.03
C VAL A 377 -7.84 -19.26 6.20
N THR A 378 -7.52 -20.51 5.89
CA THR A 378 -8.35 -21.42 5.06
C THR A 378 -8.82 -22.62 5.86
N GLN A 379 -9.80 -23.34 5.30
CA GLN A 379 -10.46 -24.51 5.91
C GLN A 379 -9.67 -25.80 5.74
#